data_AF-A0A367V6P6-F1
#
_entry.id   AF-A0A367V6P6-F1
#
_cell.length_a   1.000
_cell.length_b   1.000
_cell.length_c   1.000
_cell.angle_alpha   90.00
_cell.angle_beta   90.00
_cell.angle_gamma   90.00
#
_symmetry.space_group_name_H-M   'P 1'
#
loop_
_entity.id
_entity.type
_entity.pdbx_description
1 polymer ?
#
loop_
_entity_poly.entity_id
_entity_poly.type
_entity_poly.pdbx_seq_one_letter_code
_entity_poly.pdbx_strand_id
1 'polypeptide(L)'
;MWAMPHFFAEDAAMSDERTEDFIPQITNALLAYPYREITGSRVNEQIKKAAPELNIRETVGILTGPGALSTFIEKYLSGILQRIGNQGGDTLFEILGSQSDKHTAPSERSLWKTFVSPASEQHLVIDPQSLTIRVQDDAPDQNSPLSEIQKVSEEEHDRIRDHFHKTLPTESLEKLMNDDGSHLSFNNWISILRTEFPEDYKRWGKFRIEKLTDVFKQRIDNFDLSIEQKSDLIRELHLSQHHSYEQRKLTASANHAETHLSERSSLASSEPAINARTFALEAIKIMRDDEIRSMPITIGTAIDVLKKKTILSG
;
A
#
# COMPACT_ATOMS: atom_id res chain seq x y z
N MET A 1 33.18 -50.03 -12.20
CA MET A 1 33.39 -49.88 -10.75
C MET A 1 33.87 -48.45 -10.51
N TRP A 2 32.93 -47.51 -10.41
CA TRP A 2 33.18 -46.09 -10.14
C TRP A 2 32.36 -45.76 -8.89
N ALA A 3 33.06 -45.30 -7.85
CA ALA A 3 32.48 -44.96 -6.56
C ALA A 3 31.67 -43.66 -6.69
N MET A 4 30.42 -43.70 -6.22
CA MET A 4 29.60 -42.51 -5.99
C MET A 4 30.09 -41.80 -4.71
N PRO A 5 30.24 -40.46 -4.69
CA PRO A 5 30.60 -39.75 -3.47
C PRO A 5 29.39 -39.61 -2.54
N HIS A 6 29.44 -40.32 -1.41
CA HIS A 6 28.63 -40.07 -0.20
C HIS A 6 29.21 -38.87 0.55
N PHE A 7 28.95 -37.63 0.10
CA PHE A 7 29.50 -36.43 0.76
C PHE A 7 28.56 -35.22 0.69
N PHE A 8 27.30 -35.35 1.11
CA PHE A 8 26.42 -34.18 1.34
C PHE A 8 25.35 -34.38 2.43
N ALA A 9 25.29 -35.54 3.10
CA ALA A 9 24.23 -35.81 4.07
C ALA A 9 24.54 -35.31 5.50
N GLU A 10 25.81 -35.11 5.87
CA GLU A 10 26.18 -34.72 7.24
C GLU A 10 26.08 -33.21 7.50
N ASP A 11 26.38 -32.34 6.53
CA ASP A 11 26.30 -30.87 6.71
C ASP A 11 24.85 -30.35 6.78
N ALA A 12 23.91 -31.01 6.10
CA ALA A 12 22.51 -30.62 6.15
C ALA A 12 21.88 -30.89 7.54
N ALA A 13 22.26 -32.00 8.19
CA ALA A 13 21.73 -32.39 9.49
C ALA A 13 22.19 -31.47 10.63
N MET A 14 23.44 -31.00 10.60
CA MET A 14 23.96 -30.03 11.59
C MET A 14 23.34 -28.63 11.45
N SER A 15 22.84 -28.27 10.25
CA SER A 15 22.13 -27.01 10.03
C SER A 15 20.68 -27.02 10.52
N ASP A 16 20.05 -28.20 10.58
CA ASP A 16 18.65 -28.36 10.98
C ASP A 16 18.50 -28.22 12.52
N GLU A 17 19.37 -28.85 13.32
CA GLU A 17 19.34 -28.73 14.80
C GLU A 17 19.47 -27.29 15.28
N ARG A 18 20.41 -26.51 14.72
CA ARG A 18 20.57 -25.09 15.07
C ARG A 18 19.40 -24.23 14.62
N THR A 19 18.72 -24.62 13.53
CA THR A 19 17.54 -23.91 13.06
C THR A 19 16.38 -24.11 14.03
N GLU A 20 16.19 -25.33 14.54
CA GLU A 20 15.15 -25.67 15.51
C GLU A 20 15.23 -24.82 16.78
N ASP A 21 16.43 -24.46 17.25
CA ASP A 21 16.62 -23.58 18.42
C ASP A 21 16.08 -22.14 18.21
N PHE A 22 16.02 -21.68 16.96
CA PHE A 22 15.49 -20.35 16.63
C PHE A 22 13.98 -20.35 16.38
N ILE A 23 13.38 -21.49 16.03
CA ILE A 23 11.95 -21.57 15.72
C ILE A 23 11.06 -21.09 16.87
N PRO A 24 11.30 -21.44 18.15
CA PRO A 24 10.51 -20.90 19.26
C PRO A 24 10.60 -19.38 19.38
N GLN A 25 11.77 -18.78 19.13
CA GLN A 25 11.97 -17.33 19.22
C GLN A 25 11.23 -16.60 18.09
N ILE A 26 11.33 -17.12 16.87
CA ILE A 26 10.60 -16.63 15.70
C ILE A 26 9.10 -16.76 15.91
N THR A 27 8.65 -17.92 16.40
CA THR A 27 7.25 -18.19 16.72
C THR A 27 6.71 -17.18 17.72
N ASN A 28 7.42 -16.95 18.83
CA ASN A 28 7.03 -15.98 19.84
C ASN A 28 6.97 -14.55 19.27
N ALA A 29 7.92 -14.17 18.41
CA ALA A 29 7.92 -12.86 17.76
C ALA A 29 6.73 -12.68 16.79
N LEU A 30 6.37 -13.73 16.04
CA LEU A 30 5.21 -13.72 15.14
C LEU A 30 3.90 -13.70 15.92
N LEU A 31 3.76 -14.50 16.98
CA LEU A 31 2.57 -14.52 17.83
C LEU A 31 2.39 -13.21 18.61
N ALA A 32 3.48 -12.52 18.95
CA ALA A 32 3.46 -11.19 19.56
C ALA A 32 3.27 -10.05 18.54
N TYR A 33 3.21 -10.35 17.24
CA TYR A 33 2.94 -9.33 16.22
C TYR A 33 1.52 -8.76 16.44
N PRO A 34 1.34 -7.42 16.36
CA PRO A 34 0.09 -6.77 16.77
C PRO A 34 -1.10 -7.02 15.82
N TYR A 35 -0.88 -7.73 14.72
CA TYR A 35 -1.89 -7.95 13.69
C TYR A 35 -1.97 -9.42 13.31
N ARG A 36 -3.18 -9.89 12.97
CA ARG A 36 -3.40 -11.27 12.49
C ARG A 36 -2.80 -11.51 11.09
N GLU A 37 -2.66 -10.47 10.28
CA GLU A 37 -2.11 -10.57 8.93
C GLU A 37 -0.73 -9.92 8.85
N ILE A 38 0.17 -10.52 8.08
CA ILE A 38 1.56 -10.09 7.93
C ILE A 38 2.09 -10.36 6.52
N THR A 39 2.77 -9.38 5.91
CA THR A 39 3.39 -9.55 4.58
C THR A 39 4.71 -10.32 4.68
N GLY A 40 5.13 -10.97 3.59
CA GLY A 40 6.36 -11.75 3.54
C GLY A 40 7.61 -10.93 3.88
N SER A 41 7.69 -9.68 3.42
CA SER A 41 8.73 -8.74 3.84
C SER A 41 8.77 -8.54 5.35
N ARG A 42 7.62 -8.38 5.99
CA ARG A 42 7.51 -8.22 7.45
C ARG A 42 7.78 -9.52 8.20
N VAL A 43 7.36 -10.67 7.68
CA VAL A 43 7.75 -11.99 8.23
C VAL A 43 9.28 -12.10 8.25
N ASN A 44 9.95 -11.77 7.14
CA ASN A 44 11.41 -11.78 7.04
C ASN A 44 12.07 -10.80 8.02
N GLU A 45 11.50 -9.61 8.23
CA GLU A 45 11.97 -8.68 9.26
C GLU A 45 11.83 -9.25 10.67
N GLN A 46 10.71 -9.90 11.01
CA GLN A 46 10.52 -10.53 12.31
C GLN A 46 11.50 -11.67 12.53
N ILE A 47 11.74 -12.51 11.52
CA ILE A 47 12.76 -13.56 11.57
C ILE A 47 14.14 -12.95 11.86
N LYS A 48 14.55 -11.91 11.12
CA LYS A 48 15.86 -11.26 11.32
C LYS A 48 16.01 -10.59 12.69
N LYS A 49 14.92 -10.11 13.29
CA LYS A 49 14.93 -9.53 14.64
C LYS A 49 15.01 -10.60 15.71
N ALA A 50 14.24 -11.68 15.58
CA ALA A 50 14.16 -12.76 16.55
C ALA A 50 15.40 -13.67 16.51
N ALA A 51 15.96 -13.90 15.32
CA ALA A 51 17.11 -14.74 15.08
C ALA A 51 18.08 -14.07 14.09
N PRO A 52 18.85 -13.05 14.52
CA PRO A 52 19.78 -12.32 13.65
C PRO A 52 20.89 -13.18 13.03
N GLU A 53 21.24 -14.28 13.70
CA GLU A 53 22.27 -15.22 13.27
C GLU A 53 21.74 -16.26 12.27
N LEU A 54 20.43 -16.35 12.08
CA LEU A 54 19.82 -17.33 11.18
C LEU A 54 19.89 -16.86 9.73
N ASN A 55 20.56 -17.63 8.88
CA ASN A 55 20.54 -17.45 7.44
C ASN A 55 19.51 -18.39 6.78
N ILE A 56 18.28 -17.91 6.61
CA ILE A 56 17.18 -18.70 6.03
C ILE A 56 17.51 -19.32 4.66
N ARG A 57 18.42 -18.71 3.88
CA ARG A 57 18.79 -19.21 2.55
C ARG A 57 19.69 -20.44 2.64
N GLU A 58 20.63 -20.44 3.57
CA GLU A 58 21.49 -21.59 3.84
C GLU A 58 20.66 -22.73 4.42
N THR A 59 19.77 -22.43 5.37
CA THR A 59 18.89 -23.41 6.01
C THR A 59 18.03 -24.19 5.01
N VAL A 60 17.49 -23.53 3.98
CA VAL A 60 16.63 -24.18 2.97
C VAL A 60 17.37 -24.57 1.69
N GLY A 61 18.70 -24.37 1.64
CA GLY A 61 19.53 -24.70 0.48
C GLY A 61 19.30 -23.82 -0.77
N ILE A 62 18.65 -22.66 -0.64
CA ILE A 62 18.36 -21.72 -1.75
C ILE A 62 19.24 -20.48 -1.64
N LEU A 63 20.49 -20.63 -2.09
CA LEU A 63 21.52 -19.59 -1.98
C LEU A 63 21.24 -18.34 -2.84
N THR A 64 20.57 -18.50 -3.99
CA THR A 64 20.25 -17.40 -4.92
C THR A 64 18.80 -17.49 -5.42
N GLY A 65 18.23 -16.36 -5.84
CA GLY A 65 16.87 -16.29 -6.39
C GLY A 65 15.74 -16.12 -5.35
N PRO A 66 14.48 -15.99 -5.82
CA PRO A 66 13.30 -15.91 -4.97
C PRO A 66 12.93 -17.28 -4.38
N GLY A 67 12.13 -17.31 -3.31
CA GLY A 67 11.53 -18.55 -2.78
C GLY A 67 12.10 -19.06 -1.46
N ALA A 68 13.30 -18.65 -1.05
CA ALA A 68 13.90 -19.10 0.21
C ALA A 68 13.00 -18.86 1.44
N LEU A 69 12.35 -17.69 1.51
CA LEU A 69 11.40 -17.37 2.58
C LEU A 69 10.18 -18.29 2.55
N SER A 70 9.59 -18.51 1.37
CA SER A 70 8.41 -19.36 1.23
C SER A 70 8.71 -20.80 1.63
N THR A 71 9.84 -21.35 1.19
CA THR A 71 10.30 -22.69 1.56
C THR A 71 10.59 -22.80 3.06
N PHE A 72 11.19 -21.76 3.65
CA PHE A 72 11.44 -21.73 5.10
C PHE A 72 10.14 -21.74 5.89
N ILE A 73 9.16 -20.92 5.48
CA ILE A 73 7.84 -20.86 6.10
C ILE A 73 7.15 -22.22 5.99
N GLU A 74 7.15 -22.83 4.80
CA GLU A 74 6.52 -24.13 4.57
C GLU A 74 7.13 -25.23 5.44
N LYS A 75 8.46 -25.26 5.56
CA LYS A 75 9.18 -26.29 6.32
C LYS A 75 9.04 -26.13 7.84
N TYR A 76 9.11 -24.91 8.36
CA TYR A 76 9.24 -24.69 9.82
C TYR A 76 8.10 -23.91 10.48
N LEU A 77 7.34 -23.11 9.72
CA LEU A 77 6.34 -22.19 10.25
C LEU A 77 4.93 -22.45 9.73
N SER A 78 4.69 -23.53 9.00
CA SER A 78 3.37 -23.85 8.40
C SER A 78 2.26 -24.05 9.43
N GLY A 79 2.60 -24.39 10.68
CA GLY A 79 1.66 -24.45 11.80
C GLY A 79 1.26 -23.10 12.39
N ILE A 80 1.97 -22.02 12.03
CA ILE A 80 1.78 -20.66 12.58
C ILE A 80 1.48 -19.64 11.48
N LEU A 81 1.88 -19.90 10.24
CA LEU A 81 1.66 -19.01 9.11
C LEU A 81 0.90 -19.74 8.00
N GLN A 82 -0.26 -19.20 7.63
CA GLN A 82 -1.02 -19.66 6.46
C GLN A 82 -0.95 -18.60 5.37
N ARG A 83 -0.58 -18.98 4.15
CA ARG A 83 -0.67 -18.06 3.02
C ARG A 83 -2.13 -17.81 2.67
N ILE A 84 -2.54 -16.54 2.65
CA ILE A 84 -3.91 -16.12 2.33
C ILE A 84 -4.02 -15.34 1.02
N GLY A 85 -2.91 -14.83 0.48
CA GLY A 85 -2.94 -14.10 -0.79
C GLY A 85 -1.63 -13.39 -1.09
N ASN A 86 -1.73 -12.29 -1.82
CA ASN A 86 -0.63 -11.36 -2.08
C ASN A 86 -1.10 -9.93 -1.79
N GLN A 87 -0.24 -9.11 -1.20
CA GLN A 87 -0.45 -7.67 -1.03
C GLN A 87 0.52 -6.93 -1.95
N GLY A 88 0.03 -6.51 -3.11
CA GLY A 88 0.89 -6.01 -4.19
C GLY A 88 1.78 -7.13 -4.74
N GLY A 89 3.10 -6.91 -4.74
CA GLY A 89 4.10 -7.91 -5.16
C GLY A 89 4.61 -8.82 -4.04
N ASP A 90 4.09 -8.68 -2.81
CA ASP A 90 4.53 -9.43 -1.64
C ASP A 90 3.48 -10.49 -1.24
N THR A 91 3.92 -11.59 -0.64
CA THR A 91 3.00 -12.65 -0.19
C THR A 91 2.36 -12.24 1.13
N LEU A 92 1.06 -12.46 1.27
CA LEU A 92 0.32 -12.16 2.50
C LEU A 92 0.07 -13.46 3.28
N PHE A 93 0.39 -13.43 4.57
CA PHE A 93 0.21 -14.54 5.50
C PHE A 93 -0.71 -14.16 6.64
N GLU A 94 -1.46 -15.14 7.13
CA GLU A 94 -2.23 -15.11 8.36
C GLU A 94 -1.46 -15.82 9.48
N ILE A 95 -1.41 -15.22 10.68
CA ILE A 95 -0.75 -15.78 11.86
C ILE A 95 -1.75 -16.61 12.68
N LEU A 96 -1.62 -17.93 12.60
CA LEU A 96 -2.44 -18.91 13.31
C LEU A 96 -2.07 -18.96 14.79
N GLY A 97 -3.08 -18.99 15.67
CA GLY A 97 -2.88 -19.10 17.12
C GLY A 97 -2.38 -17.82 17.81
N SER A 98 -2.28 -16.71 17.09
CA SER A 98 -2.09 -15.41 17.73
C SER A 98 -3.24 -15.17 18.70
N GLN A 99 -2.93 -14.76 19.94
CA GLN A 99 -3.94 -14.30 20.90
C GLN A 99 -4.61 -12.98 20.47
N SER A 100 -4.28 -12.49 19.28
CA SER A 100 -5.07 -11.55 18.49
C SER A 100 -6.43 -12.15 18.04
N ASP A 101 -7.20 -12.72 18.97
CA ASP A 101 -8.67 -12.61 18.92
C ASP A 101 -9.12 -11.18 19.26
N LYS A 102 -8.17 -10.33 19.66
CA LYS A 102 -8.33 -8.88 19.73
C LYS A 102 -7.92 -8.27 18.40
N HIS A 103 -8.96 -8.00 17.61
CA HIS A 103 -8.96 -7.12 16.46
C HIS A 103 -8.31 -7.74 15.24
N THR A 104 -9.16 -8.18 14.33
CA THR A 104 -8.90 -8.10 12.90
C THR A 104 -8.24 -6.74 12.64
N ALA A 105 -6.91 -6.75 12.49
CA ALA A 105 -6.22 -5.70 11.76
C ALA A 105 -7.00 -5.53 10.46
N PRO A 106 -7.36 -4.31 10.06
CA PRO A 106 -8.30 -4.11 8.98
C PRO A 106 -7.72 -4.71 7.71
N SER A 107 -8.21 -5.89 7.33
CA SER A 107 -8.06 -6.40 5.98
C SER A 107 -8.81 -5.40 5.10
N GLU A 108 -8.03 -4.57 4.42
CA GLU A 108 -8.41 -3.88 3.18
C GLU A 108 -9.60 -2.91 3.21
N ARG A 109 -10.20 -2.64 4.37
CA ARG A 109 -11.24 -1.62 4.56
C ARG A 109 -10.59 -0.34 5.06
N SER A 110 -10.17 0.50 4.12
CA SER A 110 -9.65 1.82 4.44
C SER A 110 -10.70 2.61 5.25
N LEU A 111 -10.45 2.77 6.56
CA LEU A 111 -11.22 3.64 7.47
C LEU A 111 -11.52 4.99 6.79
N TRP A 112 -10.50 5.55 6.14
CA TRP A 112 -10.63 6.78 5.36
C TRP A 112 -11.64 6.65 4.22
N LYS A 113 -11.57 5.59 3.41
CA LYS A 113 -12.51 5.35 2.30
C LYS A 113 -13.94 5.18 2.82
N THR A 114 -14.14 4.41 3.88
CA THR A 114 -15.47 4.21 4.49
C THR A 114 -16.04 5.52 5.01
N PHE A 115 -15.22 6.33 5.69
CA PHE A 115 -15.64 7.61 6.23
C PHE A 115 -16.04 8.62 5.16
N VAL A 116 -15.24 8.76 4.09
CA VAL A 116 -15.44 9.79 3.07
C VAL A 116 -16.40 9.37 1.94
N SER A 117 -16.84 8.11 1.90
CA SER A 117 -17.69 7.57 0.84
C SER A 117 -19.12 7.40 1.34
N PRO A 118 -20.05 8.33 1.03
CA PRO A 118 -21.45 8.22 1.45
C PRO A 118 -22.12 6.93 0.94
N ALA A 119 -21.75 6.48 -0.26
CA ALA A 119 -22.25 5.23 -0.86
C ALA A 119 -21.59 3.95 -0.32
N SER A 120 -20.67 4.03 0.66
CA SER A 120 -20.10 2.83 1.25
C SER A 120 -21.16 2.12 2.08
N GLU A 121 -21.38 0.84 1.85
CA GLU A 121 -22.26 0.00 2.67
C GLU A 121 -21.67 -0.26 4.07
N GLN A 122 -20.37 -0.04 4.24
CA GLN A 122 -19.65 -0.34 5.47
C GLN A 122 -19.78 0.77 6.49
N HIS A 123 -19.82 0.44 7.78
CA HIS A 123 -20.00 1.37 8.89
C HIS A 123 -18.68 1.58 9.64
N LEU A 124 -18.44 2.81 10.07
CA LEU A 124 -17.28 3.17 10.89
C LEU A 124 -17.74 3.22 12.35
N VAL A 125 -17.17 2.37 13.19
CA VAL A 125 -17.57 2.27 14.61
C VAL A 125 -16.39 2.44 15.53
N ILE A 126 -16.62 3.09 16.67
CA ILE A 126 -15.66 3.17 17.77
C ILE A 126 -16.05 2.17 18.86
N ASP A 127 -15.08 1.40 19.30
CA ASP A 127 -15.19 0.57 20.50
C ASP A 127 -14.73 1.38 21.71
N PRO A 128 -15.62 1.73 22.66
CA PRO A 128 -15.25 2.54 23.82
C PRO A 128 -14.34 1.80 24.80
N GLN A 129 -14.28 0.46 24.79
CA GLN A 129 -13.42 -0.30 25.69
C GLN A 129 -11.98 -0.40 25.19
N SER A 130 -11.81 -0.61 23.88
CA SER A 130 -10.48 -0.73 23.27
C SER A 130 -9.99 0.55 22.61
N LEU A 131 -10.85 1.56 22.48
CA LEU A 131 -10.57 2.87 21.89
C LEU A 131 -10.05 2.79 20.45
N THR A 132 -10.45 1.74 19.74
CA THR A 132 -10.08 1.51 18.34
C THR A 132 -11.24 1.81 17.42
N ILE A 133 -10.95 2.33 16.23
CA ILE A 133 -11.96 2.45 15.17
C ILE A 133 -11.93 1.21 14.31
N ARG A 134 -13.10 0.71 13.94
CA ARG A 134 -13.23 -0.45 13.05
C ARG A 134 -14.23 -0.18 11.94
N VAL A 135 -14.05 -0.90 10.84
CA VAL A 135 -15.01 -0.96 9.76
C VAL A 135 -15.78 -2.28 9.86
N GLN A 136 -17.10 -2.21 9.88
CA GLN A 136 -17.98 -3.38 9.89
C GLN A 136 -19.01 -3.28 8.76
N ASP A 137 -19.56 -4.40 8.30
CA ASP A 137 -20.56 -4.39 7.21
C ASP A 137 -21.96 -4.02 7.72
N ASP A 138 -22.28 -4.42 8.94
CA ASP A 138 -23.58 -4.15 9.55
C ASP A 138 -23.53 -2.90 10.43
N ALA A 139 -24.64 -2.16 10.49
CA ALA A 139 -24.79 -1.07 11.46
C ALA A 139 -24.78 -1.63 12.89
N PRO A 140 -24.21 -0.92 13.88
CA PRO A 140 -24.28 -1.36 15.26
C PRO A 140 -25.73 -1.38 15.74
N ASP A 141 -26.13 -2.48 16.37
CA ASP A 141 -27.44 -2.59 17.02
C ASP A 141 -27.60 -1.53 18.13
N GLN A 142 -28.84 -1.15 18.44
CA GLN A 142 -29.13 -0.19 19.52
C GLN A 142 -28.60 -0.61 20.90
N ASN A 143 -28.39 -1.91 21.11
CA ASN A 143 -27.85 -2.47 22.35
C ASN A 143 -26.33 -2.71 22.28
N SER A 144 -25.68 -2.36 21.17
CA SER A 144 -24.25 -2.53 21.01
C SER A 144 -23.48 -1.52 21.88
N PRO A 145 -22.38 -1.93 22.54
CA PRO A 145 -21.49 -0.98 23.18
C PRO A 145 -20.72 -0.12 22.15
N LEU A 146 -20.78 -0.48 20.86
CA LEU A 146 -20.10 0.24 19.79
C LEU A 146 -20.89 1.48 19.39
N SER A 147 -20.20 2.60 19.23
CA SER A 147 -20.81 3.83 18.73
C SER A 147 -20.44 4.08 17.28
N GLU A 148 -21.41 4.45 16.45
CA GLU A 148 -21.15 4.75 15.04
C GLU A 148 -20.59 6.17 14.85
N ILE A 149 -19.51 6.27 14.08
CA ILE A 149 -19.03 7.53 13.53
C ILE A 149 -19.73 7.75 12.19
N GLN A 150 -20.66 8.70 12.17
CA GLN A 150 -21.41 9.05 10.96
C GLN A 150 -20.48 9.44 9.81
N LYS A 151 -20.73 8.86 8.63
CA LYS A 151 -19.99 9.12 7.39
C LYS A 151 -20.22 10.56 6.92
N VAL A 152 -19.36 11.01 6.00
CA VAL A 152 -19.57 12.28 5.31
C VAL A 152 -20.69 12.12 4.29
N SER A 153 -21.73 12.92 4.44
CA SER A 153 -22.90 12.97 3.56
C SER A 153 -22.59 13.63 2.21
N GLU A 154 -23.46 13.42 1.21
CA GLU A 154 -23.33 14.10 -0.10
C GLU A 154 -23.43 15.61 0.06
N GLU A 155 -24.35 16.10 0.90
CA GLU A 155 -24.52 17.52 1.19
C GLU A 155 -23.27 18.13 1.83
N GLU A 156 -22.53 17.37 2.63
CA GLU A 156 -21.25 17.82 3.19
C GLU A 156 -20.14 17.88 2.15
N HIS A 157 -20.07 16.93 1.20
CA HIS A 157 -19.14 17.04 0.08
C HIS A 157 -19.44 18.27 -0.78
N ASP A 158 -20.71 18.54 -1.05
CA ASP A 158 -21.13 19.74 -1.79
C ASP A 158 -20.76 21.02 -1.03
N ARG A 159 -21.04 21.09 0.27
CA ARG A 159 -20.61 22.24 1.10
C ARG A 159 -19.09 22.44 1.06
N ILE A 160 -18.30 21.38 1.10
CA ILE A 160 -16.83 21.48 1.00
C ILE A 160 -16.43 22.06 -0.36
N ARG A 161 -17.07 21.63 -1.44
CA ARG A 161 -16.84 22.18 -2.78
C ARG A 161 -17.20 23.68 -2.83
N ASP A 162 -18.33 24.08 -2.28
CA ASP A 162 -18.78 25.48 -2.28
C ASP A 162 -17.84 26.37 -1.47
N HIS A 163 -17.29 25.85 -0.36
CA HIS A 163 -16.27 26.56 0.40
C HIS A 163 -14.98 26.72 -0.39
N PHE A 164 -14.60 25.73 -1.19
CA PHE A 164 -13.41 25.81 -2.03
C PHE A 164 -13.57 26.85 -3.13
N HIS A 165 -14.77 27.00 -3.72
CA HIS A 165 -15.05 28.04 -4.74
C HIS A 165 -14.76 29.45 -4.24
N LYS A 166 -15.04 29.73 -2.96
CA LYS A 166 -14.72 31.02 -2.33
C LYS A 166 -13.22 31.32 -2.25
N THR A 167 -12.36 30.32 -2.52
CA THR A 167 -10.89 30.44 -2.47
C THR A 167 -10.24 30.40 -3.85
N LEU A 168 -11.04 30.23 -4.91
CA LEU A 168 -10.57 30.15 -6.29
C LEU A 168 -10.37 31.56 -6.87
N PRO A 169 -9.39 31.72 -7.78
CA PRO A 169 -9.32 32.91 -8.63
C PRO A 169 -10.57 33.06 -9.50
N THR A 170 -10.91 34.29 -9.87
CA THR A 170 -12.10 34.61 -10.69
C THR A 170 -12.15 33.81 -11.99
N GLU A 171 -11.03 33.68 -12.69
CA GLU A 171 -10.93 32.94 -13.96
C GLU A 171 -11.36 31.46 -13.82
N SER A 172 -10.84 30.78 -12.80
CA SER A 172 -11.18 29.38 -12.52
C SER A 172 -12.63 29.24 -12.07
N LEU A 173 -13.11 30.18 -11.25
CA LEU A 173 -14.47 30.19 -10.74
C LEU A 173 -15.50 30.32 -11.87
N GLU A 174 -15.31 31.28 -12.77
CA GLU A 174 -16.19 31.50 -13.93
C GLU A 174 -16.30 30.26 -14.82
N LYS A 175 -15.19 29.53 -14.99
CA LYS A 175 -15.16 28.31 -15.81
C LYS A 175 -15.81 27.09 -15.14
N LEU A 176 -15.81 27.06 -13.80
CA LEU A 176 -16.31 25.95 -13.00
C LEU A 176 -17.78 26.12 -12.58
N MET A 177 -18.35 27.29 -12.85
CA MET A 177 -19.77 27.59 -12.69
C MET A 177 -20.46 27.50 -14.06
N ASN A 178 -21.72 27.07 -14.06
CA ASN A 178 -22.57 27.16 -15.24
C ASN A 178 -23.08 28.60 -15.44
N ASP A 179 -23.61 28.90 -16.62
CA ASP A 179 -24.17 30.21 -16.98
C ASP A 179 -25.29 30.70 -16.03
N ASP A 180 -25.99 29.78 -15.36
CA ASP A 180 -27.03 30.06 -14.36
C ASP A 180 -26.49 30.23 -12.93
N GLY A 181 -25.16 30.19 -12.77
CA GLY A 181 -24.48 30.22 -11.48
C GLY A 181 -24.57 28.91 -10.70
N SER A 182 -25.12 27.84 -11.28
CA SER A 182 -25.16 26.51 -10.67
C SER A 182 -23.83 25.79 -10.81
N HIS A 183 -23.62 24.79 -9.94
CA HIS A 183 -22.44 23.96 -10.02
C HIS A 183 -22.57 22.95 -11.17
N LEU A 184 -21.48 22.80 -11.92
CA LEU A 184 -21.28 21.62 -12.75
C LEU A 184 -21.39 20.34 -11.91
N SER A 185 -21.80 19.24 -12.55
CA SER A 185 -21.72 17.91 -11.94
C SER A 185 -20.30 17.66 -11.40
N PHE A 186 -20.17 16.93 -10.28
CA PHE A 186 -18.87 16.73 -9.66
C PHE A 186 -17.81 16.16 -10.62
N ASN A 187 -18.22 15.23 -11.49
CA ASN A 187 -17.33 14.63 -12.50
C ASN A 187 -16.86 15.63 -13.56
N ASN A 188 -17.74 16.53 -14.02
CA ASN A 188 -17.35 17.56 -14.97
C ASN A 188 -16.48 18.61 -14.28
N TRP A 189 -16.88 19.03 -13.08
CA TRP A 189 -16.16 20.00 -12.26
C TRP A 189 -14.72 19.54 -11.98
N ILE A 190 -14.53 18.30 -11.52
CA ILE A 190 -13.19 17.77 -11.22
C ILE A 190 -12.38 17.55 -12.50
N SER A 191 -13.03 17.21 -13.62
CA SER A 191 -12.34 17.06 -14.90
C SER A 191 -11.77 18.39 -15.37
N ILE A 192 -12.58 19.46 -15.42
CA ILE A 192 -12.13 20.81 -15.80
C ILE A 192 -11.02 21.28 -14.87
N LEU A 193 -11.21 21.13 -13.55
CA LEU A 193 -10.20 21.53 -12.57
C LEU A 193 -8.86 20.82 -12.83
N ARG A 194 -8.89 19.51 -13.13
CA ARG A 194 -7.69 18.72 -13.40
C ARG A 194 -7.02 19.08 -14.73
N THR A 195 -7.78 19.36 -15.79
CA THR A 195 -7.24 19.58 -17.14
C THR A 195 -6.84 21.02 -17.40
N GLU A 196 -7.64 21.98 -16.93
CA GLU A 196 -7.47 23.40 -17.24
C GLU A 196 -6.78 24.16 -16.10
N PHE A 197 -6.96 23.73 -14.84
CA PHE A 197 -6.43 24.41 -13.65
C PHE A 197 -5.65 23.47 -12.72
N PRO A 198 -4.55 22.84 -13.17
CA PRO A 198 -3.86 21.78 -12.43
C PRO A 198 -3.32 22.20 -11.06
N GLU A 199 -2.96 23.47 -10.88
CA GLU A 199 -2.55 23.99 -9.57
C GLU A 199 -3.73 24.10 -8.59
N ASP A 200 -4.91 24.52 -9.06
CA ASP A 200 -6.11 24.52 -8.24
C ASP A 200 -6.62 23.10 -7.97
N TYR A 201 -6.40 22.15 -8.88
CA TYR A 201 -6.64 20.74 -8.61
C TYR A 201 -5.77 20.19 -7.46
N LYS A 202 -4.48 20.54 -7.41
CA LYS A 202 -3.61 20.19 -6.28
C LYS A 202 -4.08 20.84 -4.98
N ARG A 203 -4.45 22.14 -5.03
CA ARG A 203 -5.00 22.87 -3.87
C ARG A 203 -6.29 22.24 -3.38
N TRP A 204 -7.18 21.84 -4.29
CA TRP A 204 -8.42 21.14 -3.99
C TRP A 204 -8.16 19.85 -3.23
N GLY A 205 -7.22 19.02 -3.69
CA GLY A 205 -6.86 17.78 -3.02
C GLY A 205 -6.50 18.00 -1.54
N LYS A 206 -5.63 18.98 -1.28
CA LYS A 206 -5.22 19.35 0.08
C LYS A 206 -6.38 19.93 0.90
N PHE A 207 -7.12 20.88 0.34
CA PHE A 207 -8.25 21.54 0.99
C PHE A 207 -9.34 20.54 1.38
N ARG A 208 -9.69 19.64 0.46
CA ARG A 208 -10.71 18.61 0.68
C ARG A 208 -10.30 17.67 1.83
N ILE A 209 -9.05 17.22 1.84
CA ILE A 209 -8.53 16.36 2.93
C ILE A 209 -8.63 17.06 4.29
N GLU A 210 -8.24 18.34 4.35
CA GLU A 210 -8.30 19.14 5.57
C GLU A 210 -9.73 19.25 6.07
N LYS A 211 -10.68 19.61 5.19
CA LYS A 211 -12.09 19.75 5.58
C LYS A 211 -12.76 18.44 5.95
N LEU A 212 -12.46 17.34 5.27
CA LEU A 212 -12.97 16.02 5.67
C LEU A 212 -12.40 15.61 7.04
N THR A 213 -11.13 15.91 7.32
CA THR A 213 -10.54 15.71 8.64
C THR A 213 -11.22 16.57 9.71
N ASP A 214 -11.57 17.82 9.41
CA ASP A 214 -12.33 18.69 10.33
C ASP A 214 -13.72 18.13 10.62
N VAL A 215 -14.42 17.59 9.62
CA VAL A 215 -15.70 16.89 9.83
C VAL A 215 -15.50 15.69 10.75
N PHE A 216 -14.44 14.90 10.56
CA PHE A 216 -14.14 13.78 11.44
C PHE A 216 -13.92 14.21 12.89
N LYS A 217 -13.14 15.27 13.12
CA LYS A 217 -12.92 15.86 14.45
C LYS A 217 -14.23 16.25 15.11
N GLN A 218 -15.11 16.93 14.38
CA GLN A 218 -16.44 17.32 14.88
C GLN A 218 -17.29 16.10 15.24
N ARG A 219 -17.19 14.99 14.49
CA ARG A 219 -17.90 13.76 14.83
C ARG A 219 -17.36 13.14 16.11
N ILE A 220 -16.04 13.04 16.25
CA ILE A 220 -15.45 12.43 17.45
C ILE A 220 -15.56 13.29 18.71
N ASP A 221 -15.77 14.61 18.54
CA ASP A 221 -15.98 15.52 19.65
C ASP A 221 -17.28 15.26 20.42
N ASN A 222 -18.25 14.60 19.78
CA ASN A 222 -19.51 14.20 20.41
C ASN A 222 -19.38 12.95 21.30
N PHE A 223 -18.22 12.28 21.29
CA PHE A 223 -17.96 11.17 22.21
C PHE A 223 -17.27 11.66 23.47
N ASP A 224 -17.57 11.01 24.59
CA ASP A 224 -16.93 11.26 25.90
C ASP A 224 -15.53 10.64 25.94
N LEU A 225 -14.62 11.21 25.14
CA LEU A 225 -13.24 10.78 24.98
C LEU A 225 -12.29 11.86 25.51
N SER A 226 -11.19 11.42 26.11
CA SER A 226 -10.10 12.31 26.50
C SER A 226 -9.42 12.94 25.28
N ILE A 227 -8.70 14.05 25.50
CA ILE A 227 -7.96 14.74 24.44
C ILE A 227 -6.92 13.82 23.78
N GLU A 228 -6.27 12.98 24.60
CA GLU A 228 -5.26 12.01 24.15
C GLU A 228 -5.90 10.95 23.25
N GLN A 229 -7.07 10.41 23.65
CA GLN A 229 -7.82 9.44 22.87
C GLN A 229 -8.25 10.03 21.53
N LYS A 230 -8.82 11.24 21.52
CA LYS A 230 -9.20 11.93 20.28
C LYS A 230 -8.00 12.12 19.35
N SER A 231 -6.83 12.46 19.91
CA SER A 231 -5.59 12.59 19.14
C SER A 231 -5.15 11.28 18.50
N ASP A 232 -5.26 10.16 19.22
CA ASP A 232 -4.93 8.84 18.69
C ASP A 232 -5.86 8.42 17.55
N LEU A 233 -7.16 8.70 17.66
CA LEU A 233 -8.12 8.42 16.59
C LEU A 233 -7.84 9.23 15.32
N ILE A 234 -7.49 10.51 15.47
CA ILE A 234 -7.10 11.37 14.35
C ILE A 234 -5.82 10.83 13.69
N ARG A 235 -4.86 10.37 14.49
CA ARG A 235 -3.62 9.75 13.99
C ARG A 235 -3.93 8.48 13.20
N GLU A 236 -4.82 7.62 13.69
CA GLU A 236 -5.26 6.41 13.00
C GLU A 236 -5.93 6.73 11.65
N LEU A 237 -6.80 7.74 11.61
CA LEU A 237 -7.42 8.22 10.37
C LEU A 237 -6.37 8.69 9.35
N HIS A 238 -5.38 9.48 9.78
CA HIS A 238 -4.30 9.95 8.90
C HIS A 238 -3.45 8.81 8.35
N LEU A 239 -3.14 7.79 9.17
CA LEU A 239 -2.43 6.60 8.71
C LEU A 239 -3.23 5.85 7.64
N SER A 240 -4.54 5.69 7.86
CA SER A 240 -5.44 5.08 6.88
C SER A 240 -5.53 5.88 5.57
N GLN A 241 -5.58 7.20 5.66
CA GLN A 241 -5.56 8.11 4.52
C GLN A 241 -4.27 7.95 3.70
N HIS A 242 -3.11 7.98 4.36
CA HIS A 242 -1.82 7.83 3.69
C HIS A 242 -1.71 6.48 2.98
N HIS A 243 -2.11 5.40 3.65
CA HIS A 243 -2.14 4.06 3.06
C HIS A 243 -3.04 4.01 1.81
N SER A 244 -4.21 4.64 1.86
CA SER A 244 -5.15 4.70 0.73
C SER A 244 -4.57 5.45 -0.48
N TYR A 245 -3.77 6.48 -0.24
CA TYR A 245 -3.11 7.24 -1.31
C TYR A 245 -2.00 6.42 -1.97
N GLU A 246 -1.15 5.79 -1.16
CA GLU A 246 -0.06 4.93 -1.66
C GLU A 246 -0.61 3.73 -2.45
N GLN A 247 -1.68 3.09 -1.97
CA GLN A 247 -2.35 2.02 -2.71
C GLN A 247 -2.85 2.48 -4.08
N ARG A 248 -3.49 3.67 -4.18
CA ARG A 248 -3.94 4.20 -5.47
C ARG A 248 -2.78 4.45 -6.42
N LYS A 249 -1.69 5.03 -5.92
CA LYS A 249 -0.48 5.28 -6.71
C LYS A 249 0.09 3.98 -7.28
N LEU A 250 0.13 2.91 -6.48
CA LEU A 250 0.57 1.59 -6.93
C LEU A 250 -0.36 1.00 -8.00
N THR A 251 -1.69 1.07 -7.81
CA THR A 251 -2.66 0.55 -8.80
C THR A 251 -2.67 1.34 -10.11
N ALA A 252 -2.49 2.67 -10.07
CA ALA A 252 -2.44 3.49 -11.28
C ALA A 252 -1.21 3.16 -12.14
N SER A 253 -0.06 2.91 -11.50
CA SER A 253 1.16 2.46 -12.18
C SER A 253 1.00 1.06 -12.79
N ALA A 254 0.28 0.15 -12.14
CA ALA A 254 0.00 -1.19 -12.65
C ALA A 254 -0.94 -1.16 -13.88
N ASN A 255 -2.03 -0.40 -13.81
CA ASN A 255 -3.00 -0.29 -14.90
C ASN A 255 -2.43 0.39 -16.15
N HIS A 256 -1.51 1.36 -15.97
CA HIS A 256 -0.80 1.96 -17.11
C HIS A 256 0.12 0.95 -17.82
N ALA A 257 0.73 0.02 -17.08
CA ALA A 257 1.55 -1.03 -17.67
C ALA A 257 0.70 -2.06 -18.45
N GLU A 258 -0.50 -2.38 -17.98
CA GLU A 258 -1.41 -3.32 -18.66
C GLU A 258 -2.10 -2.72 -19.88
N THR A 259 -2.50 -1.44 -19.85
CA THR A 259 -3.19 -0.80 -20.99
C THR A 259 -2.29 -0.72 -22.23
N HIS A 260 -0.97 -0.52 -22.04
CA HIS A 260 0.00 -0.57 -23.14
C HIS A 260 0.28 -1.98 -23.69
N LEU A 261 -0.05 -3.04 -22.93
CA LEU A 261 0.05 -4.44 -23.39
C LEU A 261 -1.18 -4.85 -24.20
N SER A 262 -2.38 -4.40 -23.79
CA SER A 262 -3.63 -4.76 -24.49
C SER A 262 -3.84 -4.02 -25.81
N GLU A 263 -3.44 -2.76 -25.96
CA GLU A 263 -3.52 -2.03 -27.25
C GLU A 263 -2.59 -2.59 -28.33
N ARG A 264 -1.55 -3.35 -27.95
CA ARG A 264 -0.65 -4.00 -28.91
C ARG A 264 -1.09 -5.40 -29.33
N SER A 265 -1.99 -6.03 -28.58
CA SER A 265 -2.47 -7.38 -28.93
C SER A 265 -3.51 -7.38 -30.06
N SER A 266 -4.07 -6.22 -30.42
CA SER A 266 -5.05 -6.06 -31.51
C SER A 266 -4.46 -5.64 -32.87
N LEU A 267 -3.13 -5.44 -32.97
CA LEU A 267 -2.48 -5.00 -34.21
C LEU A 267 -1.27 -5.85 -34.64
N ALA A 268 -0.95 -6.95 -33.96
CA ALA A 268 0.26 -7.73 -34.25
C ALA A 268 -0.04 -9.03 -35.01
N SER A 269 -0.48 -8.89 -36.26
CA SER A 269 -0.11 -9.85 -37.31
C SER A 269 1.17 -9.33 -37.96
N SER A 270 2.23 -10.14 -37.97
CA SER A 270 3.56 -9.95 -38.59
C SER A 270 4.68 -9.42 -37.66
N GLU A 271 5.75 -10.23 -37.53
CA GLU A 271 7.05 -10.03 -36.83
C GLU A 271 7.87 -8.79 -37.28
N PRO A 272 9.10 -8.49 -36.76
CA PRO A 272 9.86 -9.04 -35.61
C PRO A 272 10.38 -7.96 -34.61
N ALA A 273 10.88 -8.41 -33.45
CA ALA A 273 11.82 -7.74 -32.54
C ALA A 273 11.68 -6.22 -32.38
N ILE A 274 10.71 -5.80 -31.56
CA ILE A 274 10.64 -4.41 -31.07
C ILE A 274 11.97 -4.09 -30.36
N ASN A 275 12.74 -3.21 -30.98
CA ASN A 275 14.04 -2.73 -30.50
C ASN A 275 13.91 -2.19 -29.07
N ALA A 276 14.29 -3.00 -28.07
CA ALA A 276 14.24 -2.64 -26.65
C ALA A 276 14.96 -1.31 -26.36
N ARG A 277 15.96 -0.97 -27.17
CA ARG A 277 16.65 0.32 -27.13
C ARG A 277 15.75 1.51 -27.46
N THR A 278 14.89 1.40 -28.46
CA THR A 278 13.95 2.46 -28.84
C THR A 278 12.90 2.64 -27.77
N PHE A 279 12.43 1.53 -27.17
CA PHE A 279 11.50 1.56 -26.05
C PHE A 279 12.10 2.23 -24.81
N ALA A 280 13.33 1.86 -24.43
CA ALA A 280 14.03 2.48 -23.30
C ALA A 280 14.27 3.98 -23.51
N LEU A 281 14.57 4.41 -24.74
CA LEU A 281 14.77 5.83 -25.05
C LEU A 281 13.48 6.65 -24.96
N GLU A 282 12.36 6.12 -25.43
CA GLU A 282 11.06 6.80 -25.30
C GLU A 282 10.57 6.82 -23.85
N ALA A 283 10.81 5.74 -23.08
CA ALA A 283 10.52 5.72 -21.65
C ALA A 283 11.32 6.77 -20.87
N ILE A 284 12.61 6.97 -21.19
CA ILE A 284 13.44 8.01 -20.55
C ILE A 284 12.97 9.42 -20.92
N LYS A 285 12.47 9.65 -22.14
CA LYS A 285 12.00 10.98 -22.59
C LYS A 285 10.76 11.49 -21.85
N ILE A 286 9.95 10.59 -21.30
CA ILE A 286 8.71 10.96 -20.60
C ILE A 286 8.90 11.02 -19.07
N MET A 287 10.08 10.66 -18.56
CA MET A 287 10.41 10.75 -17.14
C MET A 287 10.83 12.16 -16.75
N ARG A 288 10.49 12.56 -15.52
CA ARG A 288 10.94 13.82 -14.93
C ARG A 288 12.38 13.71 -14.42
N ASP A 289 13.09 14.83 -14.30
CA ASP A 289 14.51 14.85 -13.93
C ASP A 289 14.81 14.19 -12.57
N ASP A 290 13.88 14.25 -11.62
CA ASP A 290 13.97 13.57 -10.31
C ASP A 290 13.83 12.05 -10.44
N GLU A 291 12.98 11.58 -11.35
CA GLU A 291 12.77 10.16 -11.65
C GLU A 291 13.99 9.56 -12.37
N ILE A 292 14.57 10.30 -13.33
CA ILE A 292 15.82 9.90 -14.02
C ILE A 292 16.98 9.77 -13.03
N ARG A 293 17.11 10.70 -12.08
CA ARG A 293 18.16 10.66 -11.04
C ARG A 293 18.01 9.50 -10.07
N SER A 294 16.79 9.01 -9.87
CA SER A 294 16.50 7.89 -8.99
C SER A 294 16.69 6.52 -9.65
N MET A 295 16.95 6.46 -10.96
CA MET A 295 17.16 5.19 -11.66
C MET A 295 18.44 4.51 -11.18
N PRO A 296 18.37 3.27 -10.66
CA PRO A 296 19.55 2.51 -10.27
C PRO A 296 20.30 2.08 -11.54
N ILE A 297 21.35 2.81 -11.88
CA ILE A 297 22.27 2.42 -12.96
C ILE A 297 23.38 1.57 -12.35
N THR A 298 23.58 0.37 -12.88
CA THR A 298 24.68 -0.51 -12.47
C THR A 298 26.01 0.19 -12.75
N ILE A 299 26.90 0.26 -11.74
CA ILE A 299 28.19 0.98 -11.82
C ILE A 299 29.03 0.55 -13.05
N GLY A 300 29.00 -0.73 -13.42
CA GLY A 300 29.68 -1.23 -14.62
C GLY A 300 29.22 -0.55 -15.91
N THR A 301 27.91 -0.30 -16.06
CA THR A 301 27.34 0.37 -17.23
C THR A 301 27.73 1.85 -17.29
N ALA A 302 27.84 2.52 -16.14
CA ALA A 302 28.31 3.90 -16.05
C ALA A 302 29.80 4.02 -16.45
N ILE A 303 30.63 3.07 -16.01
CA ILE A 303 32.06 3.01 -16.36
C ILE A 303 32.25 2.80 -17.88
N ASP A 304 31.45 1.93 -18.50
CA ASP A 304 31.55 1.66 -19.94
C ASP A 304 31.18 2.87 -20.80
N VAL A 305 30.18 3.65 -20.37
CA VAL A 305 29.79 4.91 -21.04
C VAL A 305 30.87 5.97 -20.88
N LEU A 306 31.46 6.10 -19.68
CA LEU A 306 32.55 7.05 -19.42
C LEU A 306 33.79 6.71 -20.25
N LYS A 307 34.19 5.42 -20.32
CA LYS A 307 35.31 4.97 -21.15
C LYS A 307 35.10 5.25 -22.64
N LYS A 308 33.88 5.04 -23.16
CA LYS A 308 33.54 5.39 -24.55
C LYS A 308 33.63 6.88 -24.83
N LYS A 309 33.28 7.74 -23.88
CA LYS A 309 33.32 9.19 -24.04
C LYS A 309 34.77 9.73 -24.04
N THR A 310 35.65 9.14 -23.23
CA THR A 310 37.08 9.50 -23.19
C THR A 310 37.82 9.12 -24.47
N ILE A 311 37.44 8.02 -25.13
CA ILE A 311 38.04 7.58 -26.41
C ILE A 311 37.61 8.47 -27.60
N LEU A 312 36.47 9.15 -27.50
CA LEU A 312 35.96 10.04 -28.55
C LEU A 312 36.36 11.51 -28.37
N SER A 313 37.09 11.83 -27.30
CA SER A 313 37.51 13.20 -26.95
C SER A 313 39.04 13.36 -26.89
N GLY A 314 39.80 12.37 -27.35
CA GLY A 314 41.25 12.41 -27.52
C GLY A 314 41.61 12.00 -28.94
#